data_AF-A0A2G6HLU1-F1
#
_entry.id   AF-A0A2G6HLU1-F1
#
_cell.length_a   1.000
_cell.length_b   1.000
_cell.length_c   1.000
_cell.angle_alpha   90.00
_cell.angle_beta   90.00
_cell.angle_gamma   90.00
#
_symmetry.space_group_name_H-M   'P 1'
#
loop_
_entity.id
_entity.type
_entity.pdbx_description
1 polymer ?
#
loop_
_entity_poly.entity_id
_entity_poly.type
_entity_poly.pdbx_seq_one_letter_code
_entity_poly.pdbx_strand_id
1 'polypeptide(L)' 'MAVHIADHPLIKHKLGLMRQHDISTKDFRDLSSEVARLLTYEATKDLATSKRVIQG' A
#
# COMPACT_ATOMS: atom_id res chain seq x y z
N MET A 1 4.99 6.80 20.63
CA MET A 1 5.04 6.23 19.27
C MET A 1 3.91 6.84 18.47
N ALA A 2 4.19 7.52 17.36
CA ALA A 2 3.15 8.10 16.51
C ALA A 2 2.55 7.00 15.61
N VAL A 3 1.23 6.92 15.53
CA VAL A 3 0.52 6.00 14.64
C VAL A 3 0.04 6.80 13.44
N HIS A 4 0.38 6.33 12.23
CA HIS A 4 -0.08 6.91 10.98
C HIS A 4 -1.17 6.02 10.38
N ILE A 5 -2.36 6.59 10.20
CA ILE A 5 -3.47 5.91 9.53
C ILE A 5 -3.43 6.28 8.05
N ALA A 6 -3.22 5.29 7.18
CA ALA A 6 -3.26 5.49 5.75
C ALA A 6 -4.71 5.64 5.28
N ASP A 7 -5.18 6.89 5.12
CA ASP A 7 -6.55 7.21 4.70
C ASP A 7 -6.69 7.23 3.17
N HIS A 8 -6.45 6.07 2.54
CA HIS A 8 -6.59 5.90 1.10
C HIS A 8 -7.83 5.05 0.76
N PRO A 9 -8.76 5.51 -0.10
CA PRO A 9 -10.00 4.79 -0.41
C PRO A 9 -9.78 3.35 -0.89
N LEU A 10 -8.75 3.11 -1.72
CA LEU A 10 -8.42 1.76 -2.18
C LEU A 10 -7.90 0.83 -1.08
N ILE A 11 -7.18 1.36 -0.07
CA ILE A 11 -6.75 0.53 1.07
C ILE A 11 -7.98 0.08 1.84
N LYS A 12 -8.91 1.00 2.13
CA LYS A 12 -10.18 0.68 2.82
C LYS A 12 -11.00 -0.36 2.06
N HIS A 13 -11.17 -0.17 0.75
CA HIS A 13 -11.92 -1.10 -0.10
C HIS A 13 -11.29 -2.51 -0.11
N LYS A 14 -9.97 -2.60 -0.38
CA LYS A 14 -9.27 -3.89 -0.44
C LYS A 14 -9.23 -4.60 0.91
N LEU A 15 -9.04 -3.85 2.00
CA LEU A 15 -9.10 -4.39 3.36
C LEU A 15 -10.49 -4.94 3.69
N GLY A 16 -11.56 -4.32 3.18
CA GLY A 16 -12.92 -4.85 3.27
C GLY A 16 -13.07 -6.21 2.59
N LEU A 17 -12.55 -6.35 1.36
CA LEU A 17 -12.55 -7.62 0.63
C LEU A 17 -11.72 -8.70 1.35
N MET A 18 -10.54 -8.35 1.85
CA MET A 18 -9.66 -9.28 2.60
C MET A 18 -10.28 -9.84 3.89
N ARG A 19 -11.27 -9.16 4.46
CA ARG A 19 -11.96 -9.57 5.69
C ARG A 19 -13.20 -10.44 5.44
N GLN A 20 -13.54 -10.73 4.19
CA GLN A 20 -14.60 -11.68 3.88
C GLN A 20 -14.18 -13.09 4.32
N HIS A 21 -15.08 -13.80 5.02
CA HIS A 21 -14.80 -15.12 5.57
C HIS A 21 -14.44 -16.15 4.49
N ASP A 22 -15.13 -16.10 3.35
CA ASP A 22 -15.04 -17.12 2.29
C ASP A 22 -14.05 -16.74 1.17
N ILE A 23 -13.12 -15.81 1.40
CA ILE A 23 -12.13 -15.41 0.41
C ILE A 23 -11.15 -16.56 0.11
N SER A 24 -10.81 -16.76 -1.16
CA SER A 24 -9.80 -17.75 -1.53
C SER A 24 -8.41 -17.35 -1.02
N THR A 25 -7.55 -18.33 -0.71
CA THR A 25 -6.16 -18.04 -0.32
C THR A 25 -5.39 -17.28 -1.41
N LYS A 26 -5.75 -17.50 -2.68
CA LYS A 26 -5.14 -16.79 -3.81
C LYS A 26 -5.48 -15.30 -3.75
N ASP A 27 -6.77 -14.97 -3.68
CA ASP A 27 -7.22 -13.58 -3.72
C ASP A 27 -6.77 -12.81 -2.48
N PHE A 28 -6.72 -13.46 -1.31
CA PHE A 28 -6.16 -12.86 -0.11
C PHE A 28 -4.69 -12.47 -0.29
N ARG A 29 -3.86 -13.34 -0.91
CA ARG A 29 -2.43 -13.04 -1.18
C ARG A 29 -2.27 -11.90 -2.18
N ASP A 30 -3.09 -11.88 -3.23
CA ASP A 30 -3.05 -10.84 -4.25
C ASP A 30 -3.43 -9.48 -3.63
N LEU A 31 -4.55 -9.41 -2.91
CA LEU A 31 -4.97 -8.20 -2.19
C LEU A 31 -3.95 -7.74 -1.13
N SER A 32 -3.34 -8.68 -0.40
CA SER A 32 -2.28 -8.36 0.58
C SER A 32 -1.11 -7.65 -0.09
N SER A 33 -0.70 -8.13 -1.27
CA SER A 33 0.39 -7.53 -2.04
C SER A 33 0.04 -6.13 -2.54
N GLU A 34 -1.21 -5.92 -2.96
CA GLU A 34 -1.70 -4.62 -3.40
C GLU A 34 -1.79 -3.61 -2.25
N VAL A 35 -2.32 -4.01 -1.09
CA VAL A 35 -2.37 -3.16 0.11
C VAL A 35 -0.95 -2.81 0.55
N ALA A 36 -0.02 -3.77 0.55
CA ALA A 36 1.38 -3.52 0.88
C ALA A 36 2.01 -2.47 -0.06
N ARG A 37 1.75 -2.51 -1.37
CA ARG A 37 2.23 -1.50 -2.31
C ARG A 37 1.72 -0.09 -1.97
N LEU A 38 0.43 0.03 -1.65
CA LEU A 38 -0.17 1.32 -1.28
C LEU A 38 0.41 1.85 0.04
N LEU A 39 0.60 0.97 1.03
CA LEU A 39 1.24 1.35 2.30
C LEU A 39 2.70 1.76 2.12
N THR A 40 3.46 1.05 1.28
CA THR A 40 4.85 1.40 0.97
C THR A 40 4.93 2.77 0.31
N TYR A 41 4.02 3.10 -0.61
CA TYR A 41 3.95 4.44 -1.19
C TYR A 41 3.74 5.51 -0.12
N GLU A 42 2.74 5.35 0.74
CA GLU A 42 2.48 6.29 1.85
C GLU A 42 3.66 6.40 2.82
N ALA A 43 4.34 5.29 3.12
CA ALA A 43 5.47 5.25 4.04
C ALA A 43 6.74 5.89 3.47
N THR A 44 6.86 5.97 2.14
CA THR A 44 8.07 6.46 1.46
C THR A 44 7.90 7.84 0.84
N LYS A 45 6.73 8.47 0.98
CA LYS A 45 6.43 9.79 0.39
C LYS A 45 7.37 10.91 0.81
N ASP A 46 7.92 10.83 2.03
CA ASP A 46 8.77 11.86 2.63
C ASP A 46 10.27 11.52 2.53
N LEU A 47 10.64 10.51 1.73
CA LEU A 47 12.04 10.17 1.52
C LEU A 47 12.79 11.33 0.86
N ALA A 48 13.97 11.65 1.42
CA ALA A 48 14.84 12.69 0.86
C ALA A 48 15.29 12.31 -0.56
N THR A 49 15.27 13.29 -1.45
CA THR A 49 15.73 13.15 -2.85
C THR A 49 16.93 14.05 -3.11
N SER A 50 17.69 13.74 -4.17
CA SER A 50 18.82 14.56 -4.61
C SER A 50 18.75 14.79 -6.13
N LYS A 51 19.19 15.96 -6.57
CA LYS A 51 19.20 16.32 -8.00
C LYS A 51 20.28 15.54 -8.73
N ARG A 52 19.95 15.02 -9.92
CA ARG A 52 20.90 14.31 -10.80
C ARG A 52 20.69 14.74 -12.25
N VAL A 53 21.78 15.05 -12.95
CA VAL A 53 21.78 15.29 -14.41
C VAL A 53 21.99 13.94 -15.11
N ILE A 54 21.16 13.66 -16.12
CA ILE A 54 21.19 12.44 -16.93
C ILE A 54 21.48 12.81 -18.40
N GLN A 55 22.28 12.00 -19.10
CA GLN A 55 22.48 12.11 -20.54
C GLN A 55 21.43 11.23 -21.24
N GLY A 56 20.71 11.82 -22.19
CA GLY A 56 19.74 11.12 -23.03
C GLY A 56 20.39 10.32 -24.14
#